data_AF-A0A345R8I0-F1
#
_entry.id   AF-A0A345R8I0-F1
#
_cell.length_a   1.000
_cell.length_b   1.000
_cell.length_c   1.000
_cell.angle_alpha   90.00
_cell.angle_beta   90.00
_cell.angle_gamma   90.00
#
_symmetry.space_group_name_H-M   'P 1'
#
loop_
_entity.id
_entity.type
_entity.pdbx_description
1 polymer ?
#
loop_
_entity_poly.entity_id
_entity_poly.type
_entity_poly.pdbx_seq_one_letter_code
_entity_poly.pdbx_strand_id
1 'polypeptide(L)'
;MTAIGICALVLAASGCVETAPEVAISEPDPELNFVRGYRSVADECQLVGETAFTVDFLDDAADLVACPTGSAAMASLMAETEAPVITQTNSFSFFSIPYR
;
A
#
# COMPACT_ATOMS: atom_id res chain seq x y z
N MET A 1 48.39 -15.67 37.82
CA MET A 1 47.01 -15.33 38.24
C MET A 1 46.95 -13.82 38.31
N THR A 2 46.29 -13.06 37.43
CA THR A 2 44.86 -12.95 37.05
C THR A 2 44.80 -12.25 35.68
N ALA A 3 44.25 -12.80 34.60
CA ALA A 3 42.84 -13.06 34.26
C ALA A 3 42.05 -11.79 33.83
N ILE A 4 41.54 -11.85 32.58
CA ILE A 4 40.31 -11.24 32.05
C ILE A 4 40.43 -9.76 31.65
N GLY A 5 39.98 -9.30 30.48
CA GLY A 5 39.23 -9.96 29.41
C GLY A 5 38.93 -8.93 28.33
N ILE A 6 39.17 -9.33 27.07
CA ILE A 6 38.78 -8.58 25.87
C ILE A 6 37.25 -8.53 25.85
N CYS A 7 36.67 -7.34 25.84
CA CYS A 7 35.25 -7.15 25.58
C CYS A 7 35.10 -6.17 24.41
N ALA A 8 35.27 -6.69 23.21
CA ALA A 8 34.84 -6.03 21.98
C ALA A 8 33.30 -6.10 21.95
N LEU A 9 32.63 -5.00 22.34
CA LEU A 9 31.21 -4.84 22.08
C LEU A 9 31.00 -4.58 20.59
N VAL A 10 30.75 -5.64 19.84
CA VAL A 10 30.19 -5.56 18.49
C VAL A 10 28.70 -5.28 18.65
N LEU A 11 28.29 -4.00 18.50
CA LEU A 11 26.88 -3.66 18.34
C LEU A 11 26.43 -4.12 16.96
N ALA A 12 25.93 -5.34 16.86
CA ALA A 12 25.11 -5.76 15.74
C ALA A 12 23.74 -5.08 15.90
N ALA A 13 23.56 -3.94 15.22
CA ALA A 13 22.23 -3.38 15.01
C ALA A 13 21.43 -4.42 14.22
N SER A 14 20.48 -5.07 14.89
CA SER A 14 19.45 -5.87 14.26
C SER A 14 18.70 -4.97 13.28
N GLY A 15 18.95 -5.14 11.99
CA GLY A 15 18.10 -4.56 10.96
C GLY A 15 16.69 -5.08 11.18
N CYS A 16 15.73 -4.17 11.40
CA CYS A 16 14.33 -4.50 11.21
C CYS A 16 14.20 -4.90 9.73
N VAL A 17 14.08 -6.20 9.49
CA VAL A 17 13.53 -6.66 8.23
C VAL A 17 12.07 -6.27 8.28
N GLU A 18 11.76 -5.11 7.70
CA GLU A 18 10.41 -4.84 7.26
C GLU A 18 10.16 -5.84 6.13
N THR A 19 9.61 -7.00 6.50
CA THR A 19 9.03 -7.93 5.54
C THR A 19 7.94 -7.13 4.84
N ALA A 20 8.25 -6.63 3.63
CA ALA A 20 7.26 -6.04 2.75
C ALA A 20 6.08 -7.01 2.69
N PRO A 21 4.84 -6.55 2.96
CA PRO A 21 3.69 -7.42 2.91
C PRO A 21 3.67 -8.09 1.54
N GLU A 22 3.76 -9.41 1.54
CA GLU A 22 3.41 -10.22 0.39
C GLU A 22 1.99 -9.82 0.01
N VAL A 23 1.85 -9.01 -1.04
CA VAL A 23 0.54 -8.50 -1.41
C VAL A 23 -0.23 -9.69 -1.97
N ALA A 24 -1.12 -10.25 -1.14
CA ALA A 24 -1.91 -11.42 -1.47
C ALA A 24 -2.85 -11.06 -2.63
N ILE A 25 -2.46 -11.45 -3.84
CA ILE A 25 -3.25 -11.22 -5.05
C ILE A 25 -4.51 -12.08 -4.93
N SER A 26 -5.66 -11.43 -4.74
CA SER A 26 -6.96 -12.10 -4.72
C SER A 26 -7.36 -12.46 -6.16
N GLU A 27 -7.50 -13.77 -6.43
CA GLU A 27 -8.01 -14.30 -7.68
C GLU A 27 -9.25 -15.21 -7.44
N PRO A 28 -10.36 -15.02 -8.17
CA PRO A 28 -10.59 -13.98 -9.17
C PRO A 28 -10.63 -12.58 -8.57
N ASP A 29 -10.50 -11.55 -9.40
CA ASP A 29 -10.65 -10.15 -8.97
C ASP A 29 -11.99 -10.01 -8.23
N PRO A 30 -12.01 -9.54 -6.97
CA PRO A 30 -13.23 -9.42 -6.19
C PRO A 30 -14.19 -8.42 -6.83
N GLU A 31 -15.45 -8.41 -6.39
CA GLU A 31 -16.36 -7.32 -6.78
C GLU A 31 -15.86 -5.99 -6.19
N LEU A 32 -15.61 -5.03 -7.09
CA LEU A 32 -15.19 -3.67 -6.78
C LEU A 32 -16.26 -2.68 -7.21
N ASN A 33 -16.51 -1.69 -6.37
CA ASN A 33 -17.47 -0.61 -6.64
C ASN A 33 -16.72 0.67 -7.02
N PHE A 34 -16.54 0.93 -8.31
CA PHE A 34 -15.87 2.14 -8.77
C PHE A 34 -16.83 3.34 -8.80
N VAL A 35 -16.56 4.35 -7.98
CA VAL A 35 -17.45 5.52 -7.82
C VAL A 35 -17.19 6.57 -8.89
N ARG A 36 -15.93 6.98 -9.08
CA ARG A 36 -15.48 7.98 -10.06
C ARG A 36 -13.95 7.96 -10.19
N GLY A 37 -13.42 8.64 -11.20
CA GLY A 37 -11.97 8.93 -11.24
C GLY A 37 -11.54 9.81 -10.05
N TYR A 38 -10.35 9.54 -9.52
CA TYR A 38 -9.86 10.10 -8.25
C TYR A 38 -9.52 11.59 -8.36
N ARG A 39 -8.47 11.95 -9.14
CA ARG A 39 -8.04 13.36 -9.33
C ARG A 39 -8.94 14.11 -10.30
N SER A 40 -9.52 13.40 -11.27
CA SER A 40 -10.44 13.96 -12.26
C SER A 40 -11.35 12.88 -12.82
N VAL A 41 -12.41 13.26 -13.54
CA VAL A 41 -13.36 12.30 -14.14
C VAL A 41 -12.69 11.36 -15.15
N ALA A 42 -11.59 11.79 -15.79
CA ALA A 42 -10.84 11.01 -16.77
C ALA A 42 -9.60 10.30 -16.17
N ASP A 43 -9.44 10.32 -14.84
CA ASP A 43 -8.33 9.65 -14.18
C ASP A 43 -8.48 8.13 -14.28
N GLU A 44 -7.39 7.45 -14.64
CA GLU A 44 -7.34 5.99 -14.64
C GLU A 44 -7.36 5.42 -13.22
N CYS A 45 -6.87 6.17 -12.24
CA CYS A 45 -7.05 5.85 -10.83
C CYS A 45 -8.47 6.23 -10.40
N GLN A 46 -9.17 5.30 -9.77
CA GLN A 46 -10.58 5.43 -9.42
C GLN A 46 -10.79 5.34 -7.92
N LEU A 47 -11.69 6.18 -7.40
CA LEU A 47 -12.19 6.06 -6.04
C LEU A 47 -13.07 4.82 -5.94
N VAL A 48 -12.82 4.00 -4.93
CA VAL A 48 -13.53 2.73 -4.69
C VAL A 48 -14.43 2.86 -3.47
N GLY A 49 -15.67 2.43 -3.62
CA GLY A 49 -16.66 2.36 -2.55
C GLY A 49 -16.65 1.03 -1.80
N GLU A 50 -17.57 0.90 -0.86
CA GLU A 50 -17.70 -0.28 -0.01
C GLU A 50 -18.20 -1.51 -0.79
N THR A 51 -17.47 -2.60 -0.61
CA THR A 51 -17.80 -3.97 -1.01
C THR A 51 -17.32 -4.94 0.07
N ALA A 52 -17.66 -6.22 -0.07
CA ALA A 52 -17.16 -7.25 0.85
C ALA A 52 -15.62 -7.37 0.88
N PHE A 53 -14.93 -6.90 -0.16
CA PHE A 53 -13.47 -6.88 -0.22
C PHE A 53 -12.89 -5.56 0.29
N THR A 54 -13.54 -4.43 0.00
CA THR A 54 -12.99 -3.10 0.32
C THR A 54 -13.36 -2.59 1.71
N VAL A 55 -14.33 -3.21 2.39
CA VAL A 55 -14.82 -2.77 3.70
C VAL A 55 -13.72 -2.64 4.75
N ASP A 56 -12.73 -3.53 4.75
CA ASP A 56 -11.61 -3.51 5.72
C ASP A 56 -10.54 -2.47 5.40
N PHE A 57 -10.61 -1.83 4.23
CA PHE A 57 -9.63 -0.85 3.75
C PHE A 57 -10.20 0.57 3.66
N LEU A 58 -11.51 0.73 3.83
CA LEU A 58 -12.16 2.03 3.87
C LEU A 58 -11.96 2.69 5.22
N ASP A 59 -11.69 3.99 5.19
CA ASP A 59 -11.42 4.81 6.37
C ASP A 59 -12.23 6.10 6.26
N ASP A 60 -12.68 6.66 7.40
CA ASP A 60 -13.43 7.92 7.42
C ASP A 60 -12.55 9.16 7.19
N ALA A 61 -11.23 9.00 7.29
CA ALA A 61 -10.23 10.03 7.10
C ALA A 61 -9.38 9.85 5.82
N ALA A 62 -9.66 8.84 4.99
CA ALA A 62 -8.92 8.60 3.75
C ALA A 62 -9.79 8.07 2.61
N ASP A 63 -9.42 8.48 1.39
CA ASP A 63 -10.00 7.93 0.17
C ASP A 63 -9.31 6.62 -0.21
N LEU A 64 -10.10 5.56 -0.44
CA LEU A 64 -9.62 4.32 -1.03
C LEU A 64 -9.58 4.45 -2.56
N VAL A 65 -8.38 4.37 -3.13
CA VAL A 65 -8.13 4.56 -4.55
C VAL A 65 -7.56 3.30 -5.17
N ALA A 66 -8.16 2.81 -6.25
CA ALA A 66 -7.64 1.73 -7.06
C ALA A 66 -7.08 2.28 -8.37
N CYS A 67 -5.81 1.97 -8.66
CA CYS A 67 -5.19 2.26 -9.95
C CYS A 67 -4.91 0.94 -10.67
N PRO A 68 -5.03 0.88 -12.01
CA PRO A 68 -4.61 -0.29 -12.77
C PRO A 68 -3.12 -0.58 -12.48
N THR A 69 -2.82 -1.82 -12.10
CA THR A 69 -1.47 -2.21 -11.68
C THR A 69 -0.48 -1.97 -12.82
N GLY A 70 0.58 -1.19 -12.57
CA GLY A 70 1.59 -0.85 -13.58
C GLY A 70 1.22 0.28 -14.54
N SER A 71 0.08 0.97 -14.33
CA SER A 71 -0.28 2.16 -15.13
C SER A 71 0.62 3.35 -14.83
N ALA A 72 0.73 4.27 -15.81
CA ALA A 72 1.42 5.54 -15.60
C ALA A 72 0.72 6.39 -14.52
N ALA A 73 -0.62 6.34 -14.46
CA ALA A 73 -1.41 7.03 -13.46
C ALA A 73 -1.06 6.57 -12.03
N MET A 74 -0.84 5.27 -11.81
CA MET A 74 -0.37 4.71 -10.54
C MET A 74 0.99 5.28 -10.15
N ALA A 75 1.96 5.26 -11.08
CA ALA A 75 3.30 5.77 -10.80
C ALA A 75 3.29 7.27 -10.44
N SER A 76 2.46 8.06 -11.14
CA SER A 76 2.25 9.47 -10.80
C SER A 76 1.59 9.64 -9.43
N LEU A 77 0.53 8.88 -9.13
CA LEU A 77 -0.14 8.95 -7.83
C LEU A 77 0.83 8.65 -6.68
N MET A 78 1.65 7.62 -6.81
CA MET A 78 2.67 7.26 -5.82
C MET A 78 3.71 8.37 -5.65
N ALA A 79 4.14 9.00 -6.73
CA ALA A 79 5.09 10.11 -6.67
C ALA A 79 4.50 11.38 -6.02
N GLU A 80 3.20 11.61 -6.19
CA GLU A 80 2.50 12.79 -5.66
C GLU A 80 2.09 12.64 -4.19
N THR A 81 1.61 11.44 -3.83
CA THR A 81 1.00 11.18 -2.52
C THR A 81 1.94 10.48 -1.55
N GLU A 82 2.99 9.84 -2.06
CA GLU A 82 3.89 8.96 -1.30
C GLU A 82 3.14 7.83 -0.58
N ALA A 83 1.90 7.52 -1.00
CA ALA A 83 1.07 6.51 -0.38
C ALA A 83 1.55 5.09 -0.75
N PRO A 84 1.69 4.19 0.24
CA PRO A 84 2.04 2.80 -0.03
C PRO A 84 0.83 2.03 -0.61
N VAL A 85 1.12 0.96 -1.35
CA VAL A 85 0.11 0.00 -1.77
C VAL A 85 -0.35 -0.79 -0.53
N ILE A 86 -1.63 -0.70 -0.19
CA ILE A 86 -2.20 -1.40 0.98
C ILE A 86 -2.70 -2.81 0.63
N THR A 87 -3.15 -2.99 -0.61
CA THR A 87 -3.58 -4.28 -1.16
C THR A 87 -3.52 -4.24 -2.69
N GLN A 88 -3.52 -5.41 -3.32
CA GLN A 88 -3.46 -5.56 -4.78
C GLN A 88 -4.29 -6.76 -5.20
N THR A 89 -4.94 -6.60 -6.34
CA THR A 89 -5.67 -7.63 -7.09
C THR A 89 -4.92 -7.89 -8.38
N ASN A 90 -5.38 -8.84 -9.20
CA ASN A 90 -4.74 -9.10 -10.49
C ASN A 90 -4.71 -7.82 -11.37
N SER A 91 -5.79 -7.03 -11.31
CA SER A 91 -5.97 -5.88 -12.20
C SER A 91 -5.60 -4.53 -11.55
N PHE A 92 -5.74 -4.40 -10.23
CA PHE A 92 -5.65 -3.11 -9.52
C PHE A 92 -4.78 -3.13 -8.27
N SER A 93 -4.05 -2.03 -8.06
CA SER A 93 -3.34 -1.72 -6.82
C SER A 93 -4.10 -0.65 -6.04
N PHE A 94 -4.26 -0.87 -4.73
CA PHE A 94 -5.06 -0.01 -3.86
C PHE A 94 -4.17 0.87 -2.98
N PHE A 95 -4.61 2.10 -2.78
CA PHE A 95 -3.96 3.11 -1.97
C PHE A 95 -4.99 3.73 -1.02
N SER A 96 -4.60 3.97 0.22
CA SER A 96 -5.36 4.80 1.16
C SER A 96 -4.74 6.19 1.16
N ILE A 97 -5.48 7.19 0.66
CA ILE A 97 -4.99 8.57 0.55
C ILE A 97 -5.70 9.45 1.61
N PRO A 98 -4.99 9.88 2.66
CA PRO A 98 -5.61 10.70 3.70
C PRO A 98 -6.05 12.05 3.17
N TYR A 99 -7.17 12.55 3.69
CA TYR A 99 -7.63 13.92 3.41
C TYR A 99 -6.60 14.93 3.91
N ARG A 100 -6.30 15.95 3.10
CA ARG A 100 -5.39 17.06 3.47
C ARG A 100 -6.16 18.34 3.75
#